data_AF-A0A9E5BM63-F1
#
_entry.id   AF-A0A9E5BM63-F1
#
_cell.length_a   1.000
_cell.length_b   1.000
_cell.length_c   1.000
_cell.angle_alpha   90.00
_cell.angle_beta   90.00
_cell.angle_gamma   90.00
#
_symmetry.space_group_name_H-M   'P 1'
#
loop_
_entity.id
_entity.type
_entity.pdbx_description
1 polymer ?
#
loop_
_entity_poly.entity_id
_entity_poly.type
_entity_poly.pdbx_seq_one_letter_code
_entity_poly.pdbx_strand_id
1 'polypeptide(L)' 'ILNWPIIEGPVVRTGATTKINSVYVRDPDQNLIEISELL' A
#
# COMPACT_ATOMS: atom_id res chain seq x y z
N ILE A 1 2.28 14.42 14.83
CA ILE A 1 2.24 13.07 14.22
C ILE A 1 1.18 13.14 13.13
N LEU A 2 1.54 12.93 11.86
CA LEU A 2 0.56 12.87 10.77
C LEU A 2 -0.08 11.48 10.80
N ASN A 3 -1.40 11.41 11.00
CA ASN A 3 -2.15 10.16 11.03
C ASN A 3 -2.89 10.00 9.69
N TRP A 4 -2.20 9.43 8.70
CA TRP A 4 -2.82 9.14 7.40
C TRP A 4 -3.53 7.78 7.45
N PRO A 5 -4.82 7.67 7.08
CA PRO A 5 -5.54 6.40 7.17
C PRO A 5 -4.97 5.35 6.23
N ILE A 6 -4.71 4.15 6.78
CA ILE A 6 -4.44 2.95 6.00
C ILE A 6 -5.79 2.30 5.66
N ILE A 7 -6.00 2.03 4.37
CA ILE A 7 -7.17 1.29 3.89
C ILE A 7 -6.97 -0.20 4.19
N GLU A 8 -5.81 -0.72 3.83
CA GLU A 8 -5.44 -2.12 4.02
C GLU A 8 -3.91 -2.24 4.11
N GLY A 9 -3.44 -3.17 4.94
CA GLY A 9 -2.04 -3.55 5.02
C GLY A 9 -1.43 -3.39 6.43
N PRO A 10 -0.21 -3.90 6.65
CA PRO A 10 0.62 -4.59 5.65
C PRO A 10 0.03 -5.94 5.25
N VAL A 11 0.03 -6.23 3.94
CA VAL A 11 -0.52 -7.48 3.40
C VAL A 11 0.31 -7.97 2.22
N VAL A 12 0.47 -9.29 2.11
CA VAL A 12 1.20 -9.91 1.00
C VAL A 12 0.37 -9.81 -0.27
N ARG A 13 1.02 -9.37 -1.35
CA ARG A 13 0.47 -9.26 -2.70
C ARG A 13 1.42 -9.89 -3.71
N THR A 14 0.92 -10.06 -4.93
CA THR A 14 1.73 -10.50 -6.07
C THR A 14 2.19 -9.25 -6.81
N GLY A 15 3.47 -8.91 -6.73
CA GLY A 15 4.08 -7.87 -7.56
C GLY A 15 4.33 -8.37 -8.99
N ALA A 16 4.89 -7.50 -9.82
CA ALA A 16 5.14 -7.83 -11.23
C ALA A 16 6.12 -9.01 -11.41
N THR A 17 7.08 -9.16 -10.51
CA THR A 17 8.15 -10.18 -10.61
C THR A 17 8.21 -11.11 -9.40
N THR A 18 7.86 -10.63 -8.20
CA THR A 18 7.94 -11.39 -6.94
C THR A 18 6.79 -11.01 -6.01
N LYS A 19 6.65 -11.72 -4.89
CA LYS A 19 5.74 -11.33 -3.81
C LYS A 19 6.24 -10.05 -3.14
N ILE A 20 5.30 -9.21 -2.73
CA ILE A 20 5.56 -7.91 -2.11
C ILE A 20 4.71 -7.75 -0.85
N ASN A 21 5.18 -6.97 0.11
CA ASN A 21 4.38 -6.45 1.21
C ASN A 21 3.84 -5.09 0.81
N SER A 22 2.52 -4.94 0.81
CA SER A 22 1.86 -3.71 0.37
C SER A 22 1.03 -3.07 1.48
N VAL A 23 0.95 -1.74 1.46
CA VAL A 23 0.00 -0.91 2.20
C VAL A 23 -0.76 -0.02 1.21
N TYR A 24 -2.06 0.14 1.43
CA TYR A 24 -2.95 0.92 0.58
C TYR A 24 -3.48 2.15 1.32
N VAL A 25 -3.46 3.31 0.65
CA VAL A 25 -4.00 4.58 1.16
C VAL A 25 -4.78 5.32 0.07
N ARG A 26 -5.59 6.31 0.44
CA ARG A 26 -6.11 7.33 -0.49
C ARG A 26 -5.27 8.57 -0.42
N ASP A 27 -5.00 9.25 -1.52
CA ASP A 27 -4.48 10.64 -1.53
C ASP A 27 -5.65 11.66 -1.36
N PRO A 28 -5.40 12.98 -1.31
CA PRO A 28 -6.47 13.99 -1.21
C PRO A 28 -7.52 13.95 -2.33
N ASP A 29 -7.13 13.52 -3.54
CA ASP A 29 -8.00 13.40 -4.71
C ASP A 29 -8.73 12.04 -4.76
N GLN A 30 -8.56 11.21 -3.72
CA GLN A 30 -9.10 9.87 -3.58
C GLN A 30 -8.56 8.85 -4.59
N ASN A 31 -7.39 9.08 -5.17
CA ASN A 31 -6.68 8.03 -5.90
C ASN A 31 -6.26 6.92 -4.95
N LEU A 32 -6.31 5.66 -5.39
CA LEU A 32 -5.79 4.54 -4.62
C LEU A 32 -4.27 4.47 -4.83
N ILE A 33 -3.52 4.61 -3.75
CA ILE A 33 -2.06 4.51 -3.77
C ILE A 33 -1.65 3.21 -3.10
N GLU A 34 -0.81 2.42 -3.79
CA GLU A 34 -0.15 1.24 -3.24
C GLU A 34 1.32 1.59 -2.97
N ILE A 35 1.75 1.39 -1.73
CA ILE A 35 3.16 1.50 -1.32
C ILE A 35 3.61 0.09 -0.96
N SER A 36 4.69 -0.37 -1.60
CA SER A 36 5.14 -1.75 -1.45
C SER A 36 6.65 -1.87 -1.30
N GLU A 37 7.07 -2.93 -0.61
CA GLU A 37 8.45 -3.41 -0.57
C GLU A 37 8.53 -4.86 -1.06
N LEU A 38 9.67 -5.25 -1.62
CA LEU A 38 9.93 -6.64 -1.98
C LEU A 38 9.97 -7.47 -0.70
N LEU A 39 9.36 -8.65 -0.73
CA LEU A 39 9.57 -9.67 0.31
C LEU A 39 10.95 -10.30 0.20
#